data_AF-A0A534ZCQ4-F1
#
_entry.id   AF-A0A534ZCQ4-F1
#
_cell.length_a   1.000
_cell.length_b   1.000
_cell.length_c   1.000
_cell.angle_alpha   90.00
_cell.angle_beta   90.00
_cell.angle_gamma   90.00
#
_symmetry.space_group_name_H-M   'P 1'
#
loop_
_entity.id
_entity.type
_entity.pdbx_description
1 polymer ?
#
loop_
_entity_poly.entity_id
_entity_poly.type
_entity_poly.pdbx_seq_one_letter_code
_entity_poly.pdbx_strand_id
1 'polypeptide(L)'
;MRALVAVVLVAGVAGGCRPADERAAGPLPGAPPFEAALARRLARAARQRDAETKPRTRHLGPDGAPRYTNRLVLETSPYLLQHAHNPVDWHPWGDEAFATARREGRPVLLSIGYSTCHWCHVMEEESYEDLEIAEFLNAHFVAIKVDREERPDVDEVYLAAVQAMTGSGGWPLNVWLTPDRKPFYGGTYFPPRDGVRGARTGFLTVLRTLAEVYARDPARAAAAAADLAGRLGGGVERASDDVPDAASIRAAVATFATGFDATWGGFGRAPKFPRPSVLALLLRYYRRTGDTHALAMATATLERMAAG
;
A
#
# COMPACT_ATOMS: atom_id res chain seq x y z
N MET A 1 -34.79 71.03 -13.49
CA MET A 1 -33.34 70.80 -13.61
C MET A 1 -32.71 70.75 -12.22
N ARG A 2 -32.65 69.57 -11.60
CA ARG A 2 -31.81 69.25 -10.43
C ARG A 2 -31.45 67.77 -10.53
N ALA A 3 -30.17 67.48 -10.67
CA ALA A 3 -29.63 66.14 -10.79
C ALA A 3 -29.63 65.44 -9.42
N LEU A 4 -30.15 64.21 -9.35
CA LEU A 4 -29.94 63.31 -8.23
C LEU A 4 -28.80 62.35 -8.60
N VAL A 5 -27.73 62.41 -7.83
CA VAL A 5 -26.62 61.45 -7.88
C VAL A 5 -27.06 60.19 -7.13
N ALA A 6 -27.21 59.07 -7.84
CA ALA A 6 -27.40 57.76 -7.24
C ALA A 6 -26.03 57.08 -7.09
N VAL A 7 -25.56 56.96 -5.85
CA VAL A 7 -24.37 56.17 -5.51
C VAL A 7 -24.78 54.70 -5.52
N VAL A 8 -24.31 53.94 -6.51
CA VAL A 8 -24.44 52.49 -6.54
C VAL A 8 -23.29 51.91 -5.71
N LEU A 9 -23.61 51.43 -4.51
CA LEU A 9 -22.70 50.59 -3.72
C LEU A 9 -22.59 49.22 -4.40
N VAL A 10 -21.46 48.96 -5.06
CA VAL A 10 -21.08 47.62 -5.49
C VAL A 10 -20.58 46.88 -4.25
N ALA A 11 -21.40 45.97 -3.73
CA ALA A 11 -20.96 44.99 -2.73
C ALA A 11 -20.00 44.01 -3.40
N GLY A 12 -18.69 44.26 -3.25
CA GLY A 12 -17.65 43.30 -3.61
C GLY A 12 -17.81 42.04 -2.76
N VAL A 13 -18.04 40.91 -3.42
CA VAL A 13 -18.01 39.59 -2.77
C VAL A 13 -16.55 39.32 -2.42
N ALA A 14 -16.17 39.63 -1.19
CA ALA A 14 -14.87 39.26 -0.65
C ALA A 14 -14.75 37.73 -0.68
N GLY A 15 -13.78 37.22 -1.44
CA GLY A 15 -13.34 35.84 -1.37
C GLY A 15 -12.83 35.55 0.04
N GLY A 16 -13.69 34.97 0.87
CA GLY A 16 -13.34 34.55 2.22
C GLY A 16 -12.30 33.43 2.14
N CYS A 17 -11.12 33.69 2.69
CA CYS A 17 -10.14 32.66 3.00
C CYS A 17 -10.79 31.75 4.05
N ARG A 18 -11.15 30.51 3.67
CA ARG A 18 -11.63 29.52 4.64
C ARG A 18 -10.57 29.33 5.71
N PRO A 19 -10.94 29.29 7.01
CA PRO A 19 -9.99 28.97 8.06
C PRO A 19 -9.35 27.61 7.76
N ALA A 20 -8.06 27.46 8.10
CA ALA A 20 -7.29 26.24 7.86
C ALA A 20 -7.90 24.98 8.52
N ASP A 21 -8.90 25.17 9.38
CA ASP A 21 -9.65 24.15 10.11
C ASP A 21 -10.67 23.38 9.23
N GLU A 22 -11.09 23.92 8.08
CA GLU A 22 -12.03 23.29 7.13
C GLU A 22 -11.37 22.58 5.93
N ARG A 23 -10.06 22.36 5.97
CA ARG A 23 -9.33 21.70 4.87
C ARG A 23 -9.67 20.21 4.80
N ALA A 24 -10.66 19.86 4.00
CA ALA A 24 -10.89 18.47 3.59
C ALA A 24 -9.77 18.05 2.63
N ALA A 25 -9.29 16.81 2.75
CA ALA A 25 -8.51 16.18 1.69
C ALA A 25 -9.30 16.33 0.38
N GLY A 26 -8.68 16.86 -0.67
CA GLY A 26 -9.34 16.99 -1.97
C GLY A 26 -9.86 15.62 -2.43
N PRO A 27 -11.01 15.55 -3.14
CA PRO A 27 -11.54 14.29 -3.62
C PRO A 27 -10.48 13.60 -4.50
N LEU A 28 -10.28 12.31 -4.27
CA LEU A 28 -9.40 11.53 -5.12
C LEU A 28 -10.07 11.35 -6.49
N PRO A 29 -9.33 11.50 -7.61
CA PRO A 29 -9.91 11.41 -8.95
C PRO A 29 -10.56 10.04 -9.15
N GLY A 30 -11.79 10.00 -9.66
CA GLY A 30 -12.51 8.74 -9.91
C GLY A 30 -12.96 7.96 -8.67
N ALA A 31 -12.70 8.45 -7.45
CA ALA A 31 -13.13 7.81 -6.21
C ALA A 31 -14.41 8.48 -5.65
N PRO A 32 -15.31 7.73 -4.98
CA PRO A 32 -16.37 8.33 -4.19
C PRO A 32 -15.78 9.16 -3.04
N PRO A 33 -16.47 10.22 -2.58
CA PRO A 33 -16.01 10.98 -1.43
C PRO A 33 -15.97 10.10 -0.18
N PHE A 34 -14.98 10.33 0.69
CA PHE A 34 -14.91 9.64 1.97
C PHE A 34 -16.10 9.98 2.87
N GLU A 35 -16.54 8.99 3.65
CA GLU A 35 -17.44 9.21 4.78
C GLU A 35 -16.92 10.34 5.67
N ALA A 36 -17.81 11.22 6.14
CA ALA A 36 -17.42 12.46 6.81
C ALA A 36 -16.51 12.25 8.03
N ALA A 37 -16.72 11.14 8.77
CA ALA A 37 -15.87 10.77 9.90
C ALA A 37 -14.45 10.39 9.46
N LEU A 38 -14.31 9.60 8.39
CA LEU A 38 -13.03 9.23 7.81
C LEU A 38 -12.31 10.46 7.23
N ALA A 39 -13.02 11.29 6.47
CA ALA A 39 -12.47 12.52 5.89
C ALA A 39 -11.84 13.43 6.96
N ARG A 40 -12.52 13.63 8.10
CA ARG A 40 -11.98 14.39 9.24
C ARG A 40 -10.74 13.74 9.84
N ARG A 41 -10.72 12.41 9.97
CA ARG A 41 -9.56 11.67 10.51
C ARG A 41 -8.34 11.81 9.59
N LEU A 42 -8.52 11.65 8.28
CA LEU A 42 -7.46 11.80 7.29
C LEU A 42 -6.90 13.24 7.28
N ALA A 43 -7.78 14.25 7.26
CA ALA A 43 -7.37 15.65 7.27
C ALA A 43 -6.56 16.01 8.53
N ARG A 44 -6.95 15.48 9.71
CA ARG A 44 -6.20 15.68 10.95
C ARG A 44 -4.81 15.04 10.89
N ALA A 45 -4.73 13.80 10.42
CA ALA A 45 -3.46 13.07 10.33
C ALA A 45 -2.51 13.71 9.31
N ALA A 46 -3.01 14.14 8.15
CA ALA A 46 -2.21 14.86 7.14
C ALA A 46 -1.59 16.12 7.75
N ARG A 47 -2.38 16.97 8.42
CA ARG A 47 -1.86 18.19 9.06
C ARG A 47 -0.75 17.93 10.07
N GLN A 48 -0.85 16.86 10.85
CA GLN A 48 0.16 16.52 11.85
C GLN A 48 1.46 16.09 11.17
N ARG A 49 1.38 15.27 10.12
CA ARG A 49 2.56 14.74 9.43
C ARG A 49 3.24 15.75 8.52
N ASP A 50 2.44 16.53 7.79
CA ASP A 50 2.95 17.53 6.85
C ASP A 50 3.69 18.67 7.58
N ALA A 51 3.44 18.84 8.88
CA ALA A 51 4.21 19.73 9.74
C ALA A 51 5.61 19.19 10.09
N GLU A 52 5.78 17.87 10.07
CA GLU A 52 7.03 17.18 10.45
C GLU A 52 7.88 16.81 9.22
N THR A 53 7.24 16.45 8.11
CA THR A 53 7.90 15.91 6.91
C THR A 53 7.29 16.51 5.65
N LYS A 54 8.12 16.82 4.65
CA LYS A 54 7.63 17.30 3.35
C LYS A 54 6.87 16.19 2.61
N PRO A 55 5.64 16.44 2.13
CA PRO A 55 4.90 15.49 1.32
C PRO A 55 5.68 15.07 0.07
N ARG A 56 5.77 13.77 -0.18
CA ARG A 56 6.35 13.22 -1.41
C ARG A 56 5.24 13.11 -2.47
N THR A 57 4.95 14.22 -3.13
CA THR A 57 4.05 14.21 -4.29
C THR A 57 4.31 15.40 -5.21
N ARG A 58 4.07 15.24 -6.52
CA ARG A 58 4.03 16.39 -7.46
C ARG A 58 2.72 17.16 -7.42
N HIS A 59 1.69 16.65 -6.75
CA HIS A 59 0.35 17.22 -6.72
C HIS A 59 0.19 18.23 -5.59
N LEU A 60 0.93 19.34 -5.66
CA LEU A 60 0.86 20.41 -4.67
C LEU A 60 -0.15 21.50 -5.06
N GLY A 61 -0.84 22.03 -4.06
CA GLY A 61 -1.67 23.23 -4.16
C GLY A 61 -0.82 24.51 -4.21
N PRO A 62 -1.43 25.68 -4.47
CA PRO A 62 -0.72 26.95 -4.47
C PRO A 62 -0.06 27.29 -3.12
N ASP A 63 -0.55 26.73 -2.02
CA ASP A 63 -0.02 26.89 -0.66
C ASP A 63 1.06 25.84 -0.30
N GLY A 64 1.45 24.99 -1.26
CA GLY A 64 2.41 23.91 -1.05
C GLY A 64 1.85 22.67 -0.33
N ALA A 65 0.55 22.65 -0.01
CA ALA A 65 -0.10 21.50 0.60
C ALA A 65 -0.41 20.42 -0.45
N PRO A 66 -0.44 19.12 -0.08
CA PRO A 66 -0.81 18.06 -1.01
C PRO A 66 -2.29 18.17 -1.39
N ARG A 67 -2.60 18.04 -2.68
CA ARG A 67 -3.98 18.08 -3.19
C ARG A 67 -4.78 16.84 -2.82
N TYR A 68 -4.09 15.70 -2.72
CA TYR A 68 -4.68 14.38 -2.48
C TYR A 68 -4.19 13.81 -1.16
N THR A 69 -5.05 13.07 -0.47
CA THR A 69 -4.67 12.30 0.72
C THR A 69 -5.56 11.07 0.80
N ASN A 70 -4.95 9.89 0.87
CA ASN A 70 -5.64 8.61 1.00
C ASN A 70 -5.45 8.00 2.41
N ARG A 71 -5.94 6.77 2.63
CA ARG A 71 -5.94 6.13 3.95
C ARG A 71 -4.55 5.85 4.52
N LEU A 72 -3.51 5.79 3.67
CA LEU A 72 -2.16 5.48 4.11
C LEU A 72 -1.55 6.54 5.02
N VAL A 73 -2.12 7.76 5.07
CA VAL A 73 -1.71 8.81 6.03
C VAL A 73 -1.88 8.36 7.50
N LEU A 74 -2.62 7.28 7.75
CA LEU A 74 -2.84 6.73 9.09
C LEU A 74 -1.86 5.63 9.47
N GLU A 75 -1.04 5.16 8.53
CA GLU A 75 -0.10 4.07 8.73
C GLU A 75 1.16 4.51 9.48
N THR A 76 1.93 3.57 9.99
CA THR A 76 3.21 3.85 10.65
C THR A 76 4.41 3.59 9.74
N SER A 77 4.26 2.72 8.75
CA SER A 77 5.33 2.43 7.78
C SER A 77 5.78 3.70 7.05
N PRO A 78 7.08 4.06 7.11
CA PRO A 78 7.62 5.13 6.30
C PRO A 78 7.40 4.90 4.79
N TYR A 79 7.42 3.64 4.34
CA TYR A 79 7.15 3.30 2.94
C TYR A 79 5.69 3.60 2.57
N LEU A 80 4.71 3.16 3.37
CA LEU A 80 3.29 3.44 3.09
C LEU A 80 2.98 4.93 3.15
N LEU A 81 3.58 5.64 4.11
CA LEU A 81 3.41 7.09 4.25
C LEU A 81 3.92 7.88 3.05
N GLN A 82 4.96 7.39 2.34
CA GLN A 82 5.40 8.01 1.09
C GLN A 82 4.32 8.00 0.00
N HIS A 83 3.35 7.09 0.08
CA HIS A 83 2.25 6.99 -0.87
C HIS A 83 0.95 7.67 -0.38
N ALA A 84 0.97 8.30 0.80
CA ALA A 84 -0.23 8.88 1.43
C ALA A 84 -0.88 10.00 0.61
N HIS A 85 -0.11 10.66 -0.26
CA HIS A 85 -0.55 11.78 -1.08
C HIS A 85 -0.68 11.46 -2.57
N ASN A 86 -0.58 10.18 -2.93
CA ASN A 86 -0.86 9.75 -4.29
C ASN A 86 -2.35 9.95 -4.60
N PRO A 87 -2.71 10.27 -5.86
CA PRO A 87 -4.10 10.37 -6.31
C PRO A 87 -4.85 9.03 -6.27
N VAL A 88 -4.15 7.89 -6.13
CA VAL A 88 -4.77 6.57 -5.94
C VAL A 88 -5.37 6.46 -4.54
N ASP A 89 -6.59 5.94 -4.44
CA ASP A 89 -7.28 5.64 -3.19
C ASP A 89 -6.75 4.35 -2.55
N TRP A 90 -5.52 4.44 -2.07
CA TRP A 90 -4.86 3.33 -1.39
C TRP A 90 -5.55 3.00 -0.07
N HIS A 91 -5.84 1.71 0.10
CA HIS A 91 -6.07 1.07 1.38
C HIS A 91 -4.78 0.43 1.91
N PRO A 92 -4.58 0.38 3.23
CA PRO A 92 -3.66 -0.57 3.83
C PRO A 92 -4.23 -2.00 3.72
N TRP A 93 -3.38 -3.00 3.91
CA TRP A 93 -3.84 -4.38 3.98
C TRP A 93 -4.72 -4.61 5.23
N GLY A 94 -5.97 -5.02 5.02
CA GLY A 94 -6.90 -5.32 6.10
C GLY A 94 -8.27 -5.76 5.60
N ASP A 95 -9.12 -6.23 6.53
CA ASP A 95 -10.48 -6.71 6.20
C ASP A 95 -11.36 -5.62 5.56
N GLU A 96 -11.16 -4.36 5.89
CA GLU A 96 -11.91 -3.22 5.34
C GLU A 96 -11.84 -3.17 3.81
N ALA A 97 -10.64 -3.31 3.24
CA ALA A 97 -10.42 -3.23 1.80
C ALA A 97 -11.14 -4.37 1.05
N PHE A 98 -11.05 -5.59 1.58
CA PHE A 98 -11.73 -6.76 0.99
C PHE A 98 -13.25 -6.73 1.19
N ALA A 99 -13.74 -6.16 2.30
CA ALA A 99 -15.16 -5.92 2.49
C ALA A 99 -15.71 -4.89 1.49
N THR A 100 -14.94 -3.83 1.23
CA THR A 100 -15.23 -2.86 0.17
C THR A 100 -15.24 -3.51 -1.21
N ALA A 101 -14.24 -4.33 -1.54
CA ALA A 101 -14.19 -5.07 -2.80
C ALA A 101 -15.42 -5.97 -3.01
N ARG A 102 -15.86 -6.68 -1.95
CA ARG A 102 -17.10 -7.48 -1.99
C ARG A 102 -18.34 -6.63 -2.20
N ARG A 103 -18.49 -5.54 -1.44
CA ARG A 103 -19.65 -4.63 -1.52
C ARG A 103 -19.78 -3.99 -2.89
N GLU A 104 -18.66 -3.61 -3.49
CA GLU A 104 -18.63 -2.91 -4.78
C GLU A 104 -18.54 -3.86 -5.98
N GLY A 105 -18.37 -5.17 -5.75
CA GLY A 105 -18.21 -6.14 -6.83
C GLY A 105 -16.95 -5.91 -7.66
N ARG A 106 -15.90 -5.35 -7.07
CA ARG A 106 -14.66 -4.94 -7.75
C ARG A 106 -13.49 -5.85 -7.38
N PRO A 107 -12.57 -6.15 -8.31
CA PRO A 107 -11.34 -6.84 -7.98
C PRO A 107 -10.41 -5.92 -7.17
N VAL A 108 -9.47 -6.55 -6.47
CA VAL A 108 -8.43 -5.86 -5.69
C VAL A 108 -7.15 -5.79 -6.51
N LEU A 109 -6.53 -4.61 -6.59
CA LEU A 109 -5.12 -4.49 -6.95
C LEU A 109 -4.29 -4.47 -5.68
N LEU A 110 -3.46 -5.48 -5.46
CA LEU A 110 -2.47 -5.51 -4.40
C LEU A 110 -1.10 -5.08 -4.95
N SER A 111 -0.54 -4.00 -4.42
CA SER A 111 0.81 -3.52 -4.76
C SER A 111 1.75 -3.58 -3.55
N ILE A 112 2.68 -4.54 -3.56
CA ILE A 112 3.67 -4.76 -2.50
C ILE A 112 5.02 -4.14 -2.91
N GLY A 113 5.63 -3.41 -1.99
CA GLY A 113 6.98 -2.89 -2.14
C GLY A 113 7.65 -2.66 -0.79
N TYR A 114 8.78 -1.95 -0.80
CA TYR A 114 9.54 -1.61 0.40
C TYR A 114 10.37 -0.35 0.15
N SER A 115 10.85 0.26 1.24
CA SER A 115 11.47 1.59 1.26
C SER A 115 12.69 1.75 0.33
N THR A 116 13.53 0.71 0.19
CA THR A 116 14.76 0.72 -0.62
C THR A 116 14.61 0.11 -2.01
N CYS A 117 13.37 -0.16 -2.45
CA CYS A 117 13.08 -0.75 -3.75
C CYS A 117 13.13 0.30 -4.87
N HIS A 118 14.17 0.29 -5.71
CA HIS A 118 14.31 1.23 -6.83
C HIS A 118 13.10 1.22 -7.77
N TRP A 119 12.71 0.05 -8.27
CA TRP A 119 11.59 -0.05 -9.23
C TRP A 119 10.24 0.28 -8.62
N CYS A 120 10.09 0.20 -7.29
CA CYS A 120 8.87 0.62 -6.61
C CYS A 120 8.72 2.14 -6.66
N HIS A 121 9.83 2.88 -6.48
CA HIS A 121 9.87 4.34 -6.65
C HIS A 121 9.62 4.75 -8.10
N VAL A 122 10.24 4.05 -9.06
CA VAL A 122 10.02 4.32 -10.49
C VAL A 122 8.55 4.12 -10.86
N MET A 123 7.93 3.02 -10.43
CA MET A 123 6.51 2.76 -10.73
C MET A 123 5.58 3.74 -10.03
N GLU A 124 5.94 4.21 -8.83
CA GLU A 124 5.20 5.24 -8.12
C GLU A 124 5.16 6.55 -8.90
N GLU A 125 6.32 7.06 -9.29
CA GLU A 125 6.46 8.31 -10.03
C GLU A 125 5.84 8.23 -11.43
N GLU A 126 6.05 7.12 -12.15
CA GLU A 126 5.56 6.96 -13.52
C GLU A 126 4.07 6.63 -13.59
N SER A 127 3.53 5.88 -12.61
CA SER A 127 2.17 5.31 -12.70
C SER A 127 1.23 5.73 -11.57
N TYR A 128 1.65 5.67 -10.31
CA TYR A 128 0.75 5.95 -9.18
C TYR A 128 0.56 7.43 -8.90
N GLU A 129 1.42 8.31 -9.44
CA GLU A 129 1.23 9.76 -9.47
C GLU A 129 0.53 10.24 -10.77
N ASP A 130 0.28 9.37 -11.75
CA ASP A 130 -0.41 9.74 -13.00
C ASP A 130 -1.92 9.84 -12.77
N LEU A 131 -2.52 10.98 -13.13
CA LEU A 131 -3.93 11.23 -12.84
C LEU A 131 -4.86 10.33 -13.66
N GLU A 132 -4.52 10.02 -14.92
CA GLU A 132 -5.34 9.12 -15.76
C GLU A 132 -5.30 7.69 -15.20
N ILE A 133 -4.12 7.19 -14.83
CA ILE A 133 -3.99 5.87 -14.20
C ILE A 133 -4.71 5.83 -12.86
N ALA A 134 -4.55 6.86 -12.02
CA ALA A 134 -5.18 6.92 -10.70
C ALA A 134 -6.71 6.99 -10.79
N GLU A 135 -7.25 7.81 -11.69
CA GLU A 135 -8.69 7.87 -11.94
C GLU A 135 -9.24 6.51 -12.39
N PHE A 136 -8.55 5.84 -13.31
CA PHE A 136 -8.93 4.51 -13.76
C PHE A 136 -8.87 3.47 -12.62
N LEU A 137 -7.79 3.49 -11.82
CA LEU A 137 -7.65 2.62 -10.66
C LEU A 137 -8.81 2.81 -9.67
N ASN A 138 -9.06 4.05 -9.31
CA ASN A 138 -10.07 4.43 -8.31
C ASN A 138 -11.50 4.12 -8.75
N ALA A 139 -11.76 4.07 -10.06
CA ALA A 139 -13.06 3.67 -10.61
C ALA A 139 -13.23 2.14 -10.70
N HIS A 140 -12.15 1.38 -10.94
CA HIS A 140 -12.26 -0.05 -11.32
C HIS A 140 -11.73 -1.04 -10.29
N PHE A 141 -10.78 -0.67 -9.43
CA PHE A 141 -10.14 -1.57 -8.45
C PHE A 141 -10.18 -1.05 -7.03
N VAL A 142 -10.29 -1.94 -6.04
CA VAL A 142 -9.89 -1.57 -4.67
C VAL A 142 -8.38 -1.71 -4.58
N ALA A 143 -7.67 -0.59 -4.49
CA ALA A 143 -6.21 -0.57 -4.49
C ALA A 143 -5.67 -0.73 -3.07
N ILE A 144 -4.80 -1.71 -2.85
CA ILE A 144 -4.15 -2.00 -1.56
C ILE A 144 -2.64 -1.83 -1.71
N LYS A 145 -2.02 -1.05 -0.83
CA LYS A 145 -0.57 -0.90 -0.73
C LYS A 145 -0.06 -1.69 0.47
N VAL A 146 1.02 -2.44 0.29
CA VAL A 146 1.66 -3.22 1.37
C VAL A 146 3.14 -2.94 1.43
N ASP A 147 3.62 -2.71 2.66
CA ASP A 147 5.04 -2.73 2.98
C ASP A 147 5.47 -4.17 3.30
N ARG A 148 6.35 -4.72 2.48
CA ARG A 148 6.95 -6.03 2.70
C ARG A 148 7.70 -6.11 4.03
N GLU A 149 8.34 -5.03 4.45
CA GLU A 149 9.14 -5.02 5.68
C GLU A 149 8.27 -5.20 6.93
N GLU A 150 7.02 -4.73 6.87
CA GLU A 150 6.02 -4.92 7.93
C GLU A 150 5.21 -6.22 7.74
N ARG A 151 4.91 -6.61 6.50
CA ARG A 151 4.06 -7.78 6.15
C ARG A 151 4.76 -8.79 5.22
N PRO A 152 5.86 -9.42 5.67
CA PRO A 152 6.55 -10.44 4.89
C PRO A 152 5.68 -11.68 4.65
N ASP A 153 4.71 -11.94 5.54
CA ASP A 153 3.72 -13.00 5.41
C ASP A 153 2.84 -12.83 4.17
N VAL A 154 2.37 -11.61 3.92
CA VAL A 154 1.57 -11.28 2.73
C VAL A 154 2.44 -11.32 1.49
N ASP A 155 3.65 -10.77 1.57
CA ASP A 155 4.61 -10.76 0.47
C ASP A 155 4.96 -12.17 -0.04
N GLU A 156 5.34 -13.09 0.85
CA GLU A 156 5.78 -14.44 0.51
C GLU A 156 4.71 -15.21 -0.28
N VAL A 157 3.46 -15.14 0.18
CA VAL A 157 2.31 -15.77 -0.49
C VAL A 157 2.14 -15.25 -1.91
N TYR A 158 2.11 -13.94 -2.08
CA TYR A 158 1.79 -13.33 -3.37
C TYR A 158 2.98 -13.34 -4.32
N LEU A 159 4.21 -13.32 -3.80
CA LEU A 159 5.41 -13.54 -4.60
C LEU A 159 5.40 -14.95 -5.18
N ALA A 160 5.09 -15.97 -4.38
CA ALA A 160 4.98 -17.35 -4.84
C ALA A 160 3.90 -17.49 -5.93
N ALA A 161 2.76 -16.79 -5.78
CA ALA A 161 1.72 -16.74 -6.79
C ALA A 161 2.22 -16.15 -8.12
N VAL A 162 2.91 -15.01 -8.10
CA VAL A 162 3.47 -14.39 -9.31
C VAL A 162 4.56 -15.24 -9.94
N GLN A 163 5.40 -15.90 -9.13
CA GLN A 163 6.41 -16.84 -9.63
C GLN A 163 5.76 -18.03 -10.33
N ALA A 164 4.69 -18.58 -9.78
CA ALA A 164 3.94 -19.67 -10.41
C ALA A 164 3.24 -19.22 -11.71
N MET A 165 2.77 -17.97 -11.80
CA MET A 165 2.15 -17.43 -13.02
C MET A 165 3.15 -17.10 -14.12
N THR A 166 4.29 -16.49 -13.76
CA THR A 166 5.19 -15.83 -14.72
C THR A 166 6.56 -16.49 -14.86
N GLY A 167 6.89 -17.46 -13.99
CA GLY A 167 8.22 -18.06 -13.89
C GLY A 167 9.27 -17.16 -13.23
N SER A 168 8.92 -15.94 -12.84
CA SER A 168 9.83 -14.98 -12.20
C SER A 168 9.13 -14.21 -11.08
N GLY A 169 9.89 -13.54 -10.22
CA GLY A 169 9.34 -12.72 -9.15
C GLY A 169 10.26 -11.56 -8.81
N GLY A 170 9.71 -10.53 -8.18
CA GLY A 170 10.45 -9.32 -7.82
C GLY A 170 9.50 -8.21 -7.41
N TRP A 171 10.08 -7.04 -7.13
CA TRP A 171 9.35 -5.85 -6.69
C TRP A 171 9.53 -4.69 -7.67
N PRO A 172 8.52 -3.82 -7.86
CA PRO A 172 7.21 -3.83 -7.20
C PRO A 172 6.40 -5.06 -7.60
N LEU A 173 5.72 -5.68 -6.63
CA LEU A 173 4.90 -6.84 -6.88
C LEU A 173 3.45 -6.38 -7.03
N ASN A 174 2.84 -6.61 -8.19
CA ASN A 174 1.48 -6.19 -8.49
C ASN A 174 0.62 -7.42 -8.79
N VAL A 175 -0.41 -7.63 -7.97
CA VAL A 175 -1.24 -8.84 -8.01
C VAL A 175 -2.70 -8.44 -7.99
N TRP A 176 -3.49 -9.01 -8.90
CA TRP A 176 -4.93 -8.81 -8.93
C TRP A 176 -5.62 -9.98 -8.24
N LEU A 177 -6.43 -9.64 -7.24
CA LEU A 177 -7.10 -10.58 -6.37
C LEU A 177 -8.61 -10.49 -6.55
N THR A 178 -9.26 -11.64 -6.37
CA THR A 178 -10.69 -11.67 -6.06
C THR A 178 -10.94 -11.05 -4.67
N PRO A 179 -12.18 -10.63 -4.36
CA PRO A 179 -12.54 -10.13 -3.03
C PRO A 179 -12.27 -11.14 -1.88
N ASP A 180 -12.11 -12.43 -2.21
CA ASP A 180 -11.74 -13.50 -1.28
C ASP A 180 -10.22 -13.71 -1.15
N ARG A 181 -9.43 -12.70 -1.56
CA ARG A 181 -7.95 -12.68 -1.49
C ARG A 181 -7.24 -13.65 -2.42
N LYS A 182 -7.96 -14.32 -3.33
CA LYS A 182 -7.36 -15.31 -4.24
C LYS A 182 -6.76 -14.62 -5.47
N PRO A 183 -5.47 -14.81 -5.77
CA PRO A 183 -4.81 -14.16 -6.91
C PRO A 183 -5.21 -14.81 -8.23
N PHE A 184 -5.52 -14.00 -9.25
CA PHE A 184 -5.86 -14.48 -10.60
C PHE A 184 -4.98 -13.91 -11.71
N TYR A 185 -4.22 -12.85 -11.44
CA TYR A 185 -3.21 -12.30 -12.33
C TYR A 185 -2.12 -11.61 -11.50
N GLY A 186 -0.91 -11.51 -12.02
CA GLY A 186 0.13 -10.72 -11.39
C GLY A 186 1.41 -10.59 -12.21
N GLY A 187 2.23 -9.64 -11.81
CA GLY A 187 3.51 -9.35 -12.43
C GLY A 187 4.32 -8.42 -11.55
N THR A 188 5.49 -8.01 -12.06
CA THR A 188 6.40 -7.14 -11.33
C THR A 188 6.19 -5.68 -11.77
N TYR A 189 7.21 -5.06 -12.34
CA TYR A 189 7.15 -3.72 -12.88
C TYR A 189 6.34 -3.68 -14.18
N PHE A 190 5.43 -2.71 -14.28
CA PHE A 190 4.75 -2.35 -15.51
C PHE A 190 5.03 -0.88 -15.83
N PRO A 191 5.56 -0.53 -17.02
CA PRO A 191 5.68 0.87 -17.42
C PRO A 191 4.29 1.48 -17.66
N PRO A 192 4.11 2.81 -17.54
CA PRO A 192 2.77 3.41 -17.48
C PRO A 192 1.92 3.25 -18.75
N ARG A 193 2.56 3.18 -19.93
CA ARG A 193 1.94 3.13 -21.25
C ARG A 193 2.67 2.16 -22.17
N ASP A 194 1.99 1.73 -23.23
CA ASP A 194 2.56 0.83 -24.25
C ASP A 194 3.77 1.49 -24.93
N GLY A 195 4.77 0.69 -25.29
CA GLY A 195 6.02 1.13 -25.92
C GLY A 195 7.04 1.78 -24.98
N VAL A 196 6.63 2.23 -23.79
CA VAL A 196 7.53 2.80 -22.79
C VAL A 196 8.48 1.73 -22.27
N ARG A 197 9.77 2.06 -22.17
CA ARG A 197 10.86 1.15 -21.74
C ARG A 197 10.90 -0.16 -22.57
N GLY A 198 10.43 -0.12 -23.82
CA GLY A 198 10.42 -1.27 -24.73
C GLY A 198 9.33 -2.32 -24.44
N ALA A 199 8.46 -2.10 -23.46
CA ALA A 199 7.37 -3.02 -23.17
C ALA A 199 6.25 -2.88 -24.21
N ARG A 200 5.76 -4.02 -24.73
CA ARG A 200 4.63 -4.02 -25.67
C ARG A 200 3.32 -3.55 -25.03
N THR A 201 3.16 -3.80 -23.73
CA THR A 201 1.94 -3.50 -22.98
C THR A 201 2.31 -2.79 -21.69
N GLY A 202 1.75 -1.60 -21.50
CA GLY A 202 1.89 -0.80 -20.30
C GLY A 202 0.79 -1.07 -19.28
N PHE A 203 0.98 -0.49 -18.10
CA PHE A 203 0.16 -0.68 -16.93
C PHE A 203 -1.31 -0.28 -17.17
N LEU A 204 -1.57 0.84 -17.84
CA LEU A 204 -2.95 1.24 -18.13
C LEU A 204 -3.67 0.25 -19.05
N THR A 205 -2.97 -0.32 -20.03
CA THR A 205 -3.54 -1.35 -20.93
C THR A 205 -3.83 -2.63 -20.17
N VAL A 206 -2.93 -3.04 -19.26
CA VAL A 206 -3.15 -4.16 -18.33
C VAL A 206 -4.38 -3.91 -17.46
N LEU A 207 -4.48 -2.72 -16.84
CA LEU A 207 -5.62 -2.33 -16.00
C LEU A 207 -6.94 -2.38 -16.77
N ARG A 208 -7.00 -1.79 -17.97
CA ARG A 208 -8.19 -1.83 -18.84
C ARG A 208 -8.62 -3.26 -19.16
N THR A 209 -7.66 -4.08 -19.60
CA THR A 209 -7.92 -5.48 -19.95
C THR A 209 -8.47 -6.27 -18.76
N LEU A 210 -7.87 -6.13 -17.58
CA LEU A 210 -8.30 -6.87 -16.39
C LEU A 210 -9.64 -6.38 -15.86
N ALA A 211 -9.90 -5.07 -15.89
CA ALA A 211 -11.19 -4.50 -15.52
C ALA A 211 -12.30 -5.00 -16.46
N GLU A 212 -12.07 -4.99 -17.77
CA GLU A 212 -13.03 -5.48 -18.77
C GLU A 212 -13.31 -6.98 -18.62
N VAL A 213 -12.26 -7.80 -18.47
CA VAL A 213 -12.41 -9.25 -18.27
C VAL A 213 -13.18 -9.55 -17.00
N TYR A 214 -12.84 -8.87 -15.90
CA TYR A 214 -13.51 -9.09 -14.62
C TYR A 214 -14.96 -8.62 -14.64
N ALA A 215 -15.26 -7.46 -15.24
CA ALA A 215 -16.63 -6.96 -15.37
C ALA A 215 -17.52 -7.87 -16.24
N ARG A 216 -16.94 -8.48 -17.28
CA ARG A 216 -17.67 -9.40 -18.16
C ARG A 216 -17.91 -10.76 -17.52
N ASP A 217 -16.90 -11.31 -16.84
CA ASP A 217 -16.96 -12.65 -16.27
C ASP A 217 -16.10 -12.78 -15.00
N PRO A 218 -16.65 -12.41 -13.82
CA PRO A 218 -15.96 -12.59 -12.55
C PRO A 218 -15.67 -14.07 -12.24
N ALA A 219 -16.49 -15.00 -12.76
CA ALA A 219 -16.30 -16.43 -12.53
C ALA A 219 -15.03 -16.95 -13.20
N ARG A 220 -14.64 -16.39 -14.35
CA ARG A 220 -13.34 -16.67 -14.98
C ARG A 220 -12.16 -16.30 -14.08
N ALA A 221 -12.23 -15.16 -13.39
CA ALA A 221 -11.19 -14.77 -12.43
C ALA A 221 -11.14 -15.73 -11.24
N ALA A 222 -12.31 -16.15 -10.72
CA ALA A 222 -12.38 -17.13 -9.65
C ALA A 222 -11.83 -18.51 -10.06
N ALA A 223 -12.11 -18.95 -11.29
CA ALA A 223 -11.59 -20.20 -11.84
C ALA A 223 -10.07 -20.17 -12.02
N ALA A 224 -9.53 -19.07 -12.57
CA ALA A 224 -8.08 -18.88 -12.68
C ALA A 224 -7.39 -18.88 -11.31
N ALA A 225 -8.03 -18.27 -10.31
CA ALA A 225 -7.50 -18.28 -8.94
C ALA A 225 -7.54 -19.67 -8.29
N ALA A 226 -8.58 -20.46 -8.56
CA ALA A 226 -8.68 -21.83 -8.07
C ALA A 226 -7.63 -22.76 -8.70
N ASP A 227 -7.39 -22.63 -10.01
CA ASP A 227 -6.34 -23.36 -10.72
C ASP A 227 -4.96 -23.06 -10.11
N LEU A 228 -4.64 -21.77 -9.90
CA LEU A 228 -3.39 -21.38 -9.28
C LEU A 228 -3.25 -21.95 -7.86
N ALA A 229 -4.30 -21.88 -7.06
CA ALA A 229 -4.29 -22.43 -5.70
C ALA A 229 -4.02 -23.95 -5.70
N GLY A 230 -4.57 -24.69 -6.67
CA GLY A 230 -4.27 -26.11 -6.87
C GLY A 230 -2.80 -26.36 -7.20
N ARG A 231 -2.19 -25.53 -8.03
CA ARG A 231 -0.76 -25.61 -8.40
C ARG A 231 0.19 -25.29 -7.24
N LEU A 232 -0.23 -24.44 -6.30
CA LEU A 232 0.56 -24.03 -5.14
C LEU A 232 0.39 -24.95 -3.92
N GLY A 233 -0.42 -26.02 -4.02
CA GLY A 233 -0.57 -26.99 -2.93
C GLY A 233 -1.57 -26.60 -1.83
N GLY A 234 -2.43 -25.62 -2.08
CA GLY A 234 -3.56 -25.28 -1.20
C GLY A 234 -3.25 -24.22 -0.13
N GLY A 235 -3.83 -23.02 -0.34
CA GLY A 235 -4.36 -22.13 0.70
C GLY A 235 -3.41 -21.45 1.70
N VAL A 236 -3.49 -20.12 1.78
CA VAL A 236 -3.09 -19.37 2.98
C VAL A 236 -4.10 -19.71 4.09
N GLU A 237 -3.67 -20.41 5.13
CA GLU A 237 -4.51 -20.57 6.31
C GLU A 237 -4.73 -19.19 6.97
N ARG A 238 -6.00 -18.89 7.27
CA ARG A 238 -6.34 -17.67 8.01
C ARG A 238 -5.73 -17.79 9.41
N ALA A 239 -4.88 -16.84 9.79
CA ALA A 239 -4.39 -16.74 11.17
C ALA A 239 -5.57 -16.62 12.15
N SER A 240 -5.51 -17.33 13.28
CA SER A 240 -6.52 -17.23 14.35
C SER A 240 -6.58 -15.81 14.90
N ASP A 241 -7.78 -15.37 15.30
CA ASP A 241 -8.01 -14.09 15.99
C ASP A 241 -7.63 -14.15 17.48
N ASP A 242 -7.20 -15.32 17.99
CA ASP A 242 -6.77 -15.52 19.38
C ASP A 242 -5.38 -14.93 19.68
N VAL A 243 -5.20 -14.43 20.90
CA VAL A 243 -3.89 -13.95 21.37
C VAL A 243 -2.92 -15.14 21.52
N PRO A 244 -1.72 -15.11 20.91
CA PRO A 244 -0.75 -16.19 21.04
C PRO A 244 -0.33 -16.44 22.48
N ASP A 245 -0.31 -17.71 22.89
CA ASP A 245 0.15 -18.08 24.22
C ASP A 245 1.69 -18.04 24.33
N ALA A 246 2.21 -18.25 25.55
CA ALA A 246 3.66 -18.23 25.79
C ALA A 246 4.40 -19.35 25.03
N ALA A 247 3.76 -20.49 24.77
CA ALA A 247 4.36 -21.59 24.02
C ALA A 247 4.45 -21.25 22.53
N SER A 248 3.43 -20.64 21.94
CA SER A 248 3.44 -20.12 20.56
C SER A 248 4.53 -19.09 20.37
N ILE A 249 4.69 -18.16 21.32
CA ILE A 249 5.77 -17.16 21.27
C ILE A 249 7.15 -17.83 21.32
N ARG A 250 7.37 -18.80 22.22
CA ARG A 250 8.64 -19.56 22.29
C ARG A 250 8.92 -20.32 21.00
N ALA A 251 7.90 -20.97 20.44
CA ALA A 251 8.02 -21.69 19.17
C ALA A 251 8.40 -20.75 18.03
N ALA A 252 7.75 -19.58 17.94
CA ALA A 252 8.09 -18.57 16.93
C ALA A 252 9.55 -18.08 17.07
N VAL A 253 10.02 -17.80 18.28
CA VAL A 253 11.42 -17.42 18.53
C VAL A 253 12.38 -18.54 18.14
N ALA A 254 12.06 -19.80 18.45
CA ALA A 254 12.86 -20.94 18.03
C ALA A 254 12.91 -21.08 16.49
N THR A 255 11.80 -20.86 15.79
CA THR A 255 11.78 -20.80 14.32
C THR A 255 12.70 -19.70 13.80
N PHE A 256 12.66 -18.49 14.38
CA PHE A 256 13.59 -17.44 13.98
C PHE A 256 15.05 -17.80 14.25
N ALA A 257 15.36 -18.48 15.35
CA ALA A 257 16.71 -18.98 15.62
C ALA A 257 17.20 -19.96 14.56
N THR A 258 16.34 -20.85 14.04
CA THR A 258 16.72 -21.77 12.95
C THR A 258 17.02 -21.06 11.63
N GLY A 259 16.35 -19.94 11.37
CA GLY A 259 16.52 -19.15 10.14
C GLY A 259 17.52 -18.02 10.27
N PHE A 260 18.12 -17.81 11.44
CA PHE A 260 19.00 -16.68 11.70
C PHE A 260 20.37 -16.87 11.06
N ASP A 261 20.82 -15.87 10.31
CA ASP A 261 22.17 -15.85 9.74
C ASP A 261 23.12 -15.07 10.66
N ALA A 262 23.91 -15.79 11.44
CA ALA A 262 24.87 -15.18 12.36
C ALA A 262 26.03 -14.44 11.66
N THR A 263 26.29 -14.71 10.38
CA THR A 263 27.37 -14.07 9.63
C THR A 263 26.94 -12.68 9.20
N TRP A 264 25.80 -12.62 8.51
CA TRP A 264 25.32 -11.42 7.81
C TRP A 264 24.08 -10.79 8.45
N GLY A 265 23.60 -11.32 9.57
CA GLY A 265 22.37 -10.87 10.22
C GLY A 265 21.11 -11.17 9.41
N GLY A 266 19.95 -10.93 10.01
CA GLY A 266 18.65 -11.19 9.39
C GLY A 266 18.24 -12.66 9.38
N PHE A 267 17.11 -12.93 8.74
CA PHE A 267 16.44 -14.23 8.81
C PHE A 267 16.09 -14.74 7.41
N GLY A 268 16.32 -16.02 7.16
CA GLY A 268 15.99 -16.68 5.90
C GLY A 268 17.02 -16.44 4.79
N ARG A 269 16.57 -16.56 3.55
CA ARG A 269 17.42 -16.45 2.35
C ARG A 269 17.50 -15.00 1.86
N ALA A 270 18.52 -14.71 1.05
CA ALA A 270 18.66 -13.42 0.40
C ALA A 270 17.52 -13.13 -0.61
N PRO A 271 17.14 -11.86 -0.81
CA PRO A 271 17.59 -10.67 -0.07
C PRO A 271 16.99 -10.60 1.35
N LYS A 272 17.77 -10.11 2.32
CA LYS A 272 17.37 -10.01 3.74
C LYS A 272 16.99 -8.57 4.11
N PHE A 273 16.04 -8.43 5.03
CA PHE A 273 15.51 -7.14 5.48
C PHE A 273 15.48 -7.07 7.01
N PRO A 274 15.45 -5.86 7.61
CA PRO A 274 15.45 -5.69 9.07
C PRO A 274 14.24 -6.34 9.77
N ARG A 275 13.08 -6.48 9.10
CA ARG A 275 11.83 -7.04 9.67
C ARG A 275 11.50 -6.49 11.07
N PRO A 276 11.10 -5.20 11.20
CA PRO A 276 10.93 -4.53 12.49
C PRO A 276 10.03 -5.27 13.49
N SER A 277 8.96 -5.91 13.01
CA SER A 277 8.04 -6.70 13.85
C SER A 277 8.73 -7.90 14.51
N VAL A 278 9.64 -8.58 13.80
CA VAL A 278 10.44 -9.69 14.32
C VAL A 278 11.45 -9.18 15.34
N LEU A 279 12.16 -8.09 15.03
CA LEU A 279 13.12 -7.50 15.96
C LEU A 279 12.44 -7.03 17.25
N ALA A 280 11.28 -6.38 17.14
CA ALA A 280 10.49 -5.96 18.29
C ALA A 280 10.02 -7.16 19.13
N LEU A 281 9.63 -8.26 18.49
CA LEU A 281 9.30 -9.51 19.18
C LEU A 281 10.51 -10.05 19.95
N LEU A 282 11.68 -10.16 19.31
CA LEU A 282 12.90 -10.70 19.93
C LEU A 282 13.37 -9.85 21.12
N LEU A 283 13.37 -8.52 20.99
CA LEU A 283 13.72 -7.61 22.07
C LEU A 283 12.73 -7.70 23.25
N ARG A 284 11.42 -7.79 22.96
CA ARG A 284 10.39 -7.98 24.00
C ARG A 284 10.50 -9.34 24.66
N TYR A 285 10.87 -10.38 23.91
CA TYR A 285 11.08 -11.74 24.43
C TYR A 285 12.28 -11.77 25.37
N TYR A 286 13.44 -11.25 24.96
CA TYR A 286 14.62 -11.10 25.82
C TYR A 286 14.28 -10.38 27.13
N ARG A 287 13.58 -9.24 27.05
CA ARG A 287 13.17 -8.50 28.25
C ARG A 287 12.29 -9.31 29.22
N ARG A 288 11.51 -10.27 28.72
CA ARG A 288 10.60 -11.10 29.53
C ARG A 288 11.28 -12.36 30.08
N THR A 289 12.21 -12.96 29.34
CA THR A 289 12.76 -14.29 29.64
C THR A 289 14.23 -14.27 30.05
N GLY A 290 14.96 -13.20 29.74
CA GLY A 290 16.42 -13.13 29.87
C GLY A 290 17.19 -13.88 28.78
N ASP A 291 16.53 -14.36 27.73
CA ASP A 291 17.17 -15.12 26.64
C ASP A 291 18.15 -14.25 25.83
N THR A 292 19.44 -14.39 26.11
CA THR A 292 20.51 -13.62 25.46
C THR A 292 20.69 -13.97 23.98
N HIS A 293 20.25 -15.15 23.52
CA HIS A 293 20.30 -15.50 22.11
C HIS A 293 19.29 -14.69 21.31
N ALA A 294 18.09 -14.46 21.85
CA ALA A 294 17.10 -13.58 21.23
C ALA A 294 17.61 -12.14 21.09
N LEU A 295 18.33 -11.62 22.10
CA LEU A 295 19.00 -10.33 22.00
C LEU A 295 20.08 -10.33 20.92
N ALA A 296 20.95 -11.34 20.90
CA ALA A 296 22.03 -11.44 19.92
C ALA A 296 21.52 -11.47 18.47
N MET A 297 20.44 -12.21 18.21
CA MET A 297 19.79 -12.21 16.88
C MET A 297 19.32 -10.82 16.47
N ALA A 298 18.69 -10.09 17.40
CA ALA A 298 18.17 -8.76 17.11
C ALA A 298 19.30 -7.75 16.87
N THR A 299 20.31 -7.70 17.75
CA THR A 299 21.41 -6.73 17.65
C THR A 299 22.30 -7.01 16.45
N ALA A 300 22.68 -8.26 16.20
CA ALA A 300 23.50 -8.61 15.04
C ALA A 300 22.77 -8.30 13.73
N THR A 301 21.45 -8.51 13.66
CA THR A 301 20.66 -8.10 12.50
C THR A 301 20.72 -6.59 12.30
N LEU A 302 20.49 -5.80 13.36
CA LEU A 302 20.52 -4.34 13.28
C LEU A 302 21.90 -3.81 12.88
N GLU A 303 22.97 -4.33 13.46
CA GLU A 303 24.36 -3.95 13.16
C GLU A 303 24.72 -4.24 11.70
N ARG A 304 24.34 -5.41 11.19
CA ARG A 304 24.62 -5.79 9.80
C ARG A 304 23.81 -4.98 8.81
N MET A 305 22.53 -4.73 9.09
CA MET A 305 21.68 -3.87 8.25
C MET A 305 22.17 -2.42 8.23
N ALA A 306 22.73 -1.92 9.34
CA ALA A 306 23.33 -0.60 9.40
C ALA A 306 24.66 -0.50 8.62
N ALA A 307 25.38 -1.62 8.46
CA ALA A 307 26.66 -1.68 7.77
C ALA A 307 26.56 -1.73 6.23
N GLY A 308 25.38 -2.05 5.67
CA GLY A 308 25.14 -2.18 4.23
C GLY A 308 25.22 -3.63 3.75
#